data_AF-A0A7S0SRR8-F1
#
_entry.id   AF-A0A7S0SRR8-F1
#
_cell.length_a   1.000
_cell.length_b   1.000
_cell.length_c   1.000
_cell.angle_alpha   90.00
_cell.angle_beta   90.00
_cell.angle_gamma   90.00
#
_symmetry.space_group_name_H-M   'P 1'
#
loop_
_entity.id
_entity.type
_entity.pdbx_description
1 polymer ?
#
loop_
_entity_poly.entity_id
_entity_poly.type
_entity_poly.pdbx_seq_one_letter_code
_entity_poly.pdbx_strand_id
1 'polypeptide(L)'
;AGVHRWRADHAPPPSGVLWDNVGVSASDRAARLLCINGGVTLGLLFVSSPLALFSFVNDVARTLNPEMDSWDEWVRWATGHGYLAGFIFQFLPNLLVVLMIYVLIPLVMERATRAEKHLTRSGALRSLVSKEFWYFLVNLLLLLAFGKAALSATVQQVRQCQWKVEADACEQRFLSILGDSFVATSAMSICGFLVTCSTLGPAWELLAFFSWVGTTVKRRAAAAKARRRNAARNRGSGGDGGGGGR
;
A
#
# COMPACT_ATOMS: atom_id res chain seq x y z
N ALA A 1 28.80 18.31 40.25
CA ALA A 1 29.01 16.91 39.83
C ALA A 1 28.53 16.76 38.39
N GLY A 2 29.44 16.86 37.41
CA GLY A 2 29.11 16.69 36.00
C GLY A 2 29.01 15.20 35.69
N VAL A 3 27.79 14.68 35.58
CA VAL A 3 27.58 13.30 35.13
C VAL A 3 27.95 13.27 33.65
N HIS A 4 29.13 12.75 33.33
CA HIS A 4 29.47 12.43 31.96
C HIS A 4 28.42 11.44 31.43
N ARG A 5 27.58 11.88 30.47
CA ARG A 5 26.57 11.04 29.81
C ARG A 5 27.25 10.11 28.80
N TRP A 6 28.06 9.18 29.28
CA TRP A 6 28.55 8.08 28.47
C TRP A 6 27.45 7.04 28.37
N ARG A 7 26.90 6.88 27.16
CA ARG A 7 26.00 5.80 26.84
C ARG A 7 26.81 4.72 26.12
N ALA A 8 26.98 3.58 26.77
CA ALA A 8 27.62 2.40 26.19
C ALA A 8 26.52 1.41 25.78
N ASP A 9 26.44 1.10 24.49
CA ASP A 9 25.55 0.07 23.93
C ASP A 9 26.42 -1.05 23.33
N HIS A 10 25.91 -2.29 23.32
CA HIS A 10 26.62 -3.42 22.71
C HIS A 10 26.90 -3.17 21.23
N ALA A 11 28.17 -3.29 20.83
CA ALA A 11 28.57 -3.13 19.45
C ALA A 11 28.00 -4.28 18.59
N PRO A 12 27.20 -3.98 17.56
CA PRO A 12 26.75 -4.99 16.61
C PRO A 12 27.92 -5.45 15.71
N PRO A 13 27.77 -6.58 15.00
CA PRO A 13 28.75 -6.99 14.00
C PRO A 13 29.01 -5.88 12.97
N PRO A 14 30.23 -5.78 12.40
CA PRO A 14 30.62 -4.66 11.54
C PRO A 14 29.79 -4.54 10.26
N SER A 15 29.20 -5.64 9.79
CA SER A 15 28.26 -5.68 8.66
C SER A 15 26.86 -5.12 8.98
N GLY A 16 26.53 -4.99 10.27
CA GLY A 16 25.25 -4.48 10.75
C GLY A 16 25.24 -2.98 11.05
N VAL A 17 26.39 -2.31 10.99
CA VAL A 17 26.54 -0.87 11.26
C VAL A 17 26.29 -0.08 9.98
N LEU A 18 25.43 0.94 10.05
CA LEU A 18 25.28 1.93 8.98
C LEU A 18 26.29 3.06 9.23
N TRP A 19 27.45 2.93 8.60
CA TRP A 19 28.58 3.86 8.75
C TRP A 19 28.23 5.30 8.35
N ASP A 20 27.35 5.48 7.36
CA ASP A 20 26.89 6.79 6.88
C ASP A 20 26.15 7.61 7.96
N ASN A 21 25.66 6.96 9.02
CA ASN A 21 24.88 7.57 10.09
C ASN A 21 25.69 7.78 11.38
N VAL A 22 26.96 7.36 11.40
CA VAL A 22 27.85 7.51 12.55
C VAL A 22 28.33 8.97 12.58
N GLY A 23 27.93 9.72 13.61
CA GLY A 23 28.24 11.16 13.76
C GLY A 23 27.02 12.06 14.02
N VAL A 24 25.80 11.54 13.88
CA VAL A 24 24.59 12.30 14.21
C VAL A 24 24.37 12.34 15.74
N SER A 25 24.09 13.52 16.28
CA SER A 25 23.82 13.71 17.71
C SER A 25 22.53 13.02 18.14
N ALA A 26 22.44 12.61 19.41
CA ALA A 26 21.27 11.90 19.93
C ALA A 26 19.98 12.74 19.88
N SER A 27 20.10 14.06 20.08
CA SER A 27 18.98 15.00 19.99
C SER A 27 18.49 15.18 18.54
N ASP A 28 19.40 15.31 17.58
CA ASP A 28 19.05 15.42 16.16
C ASP A 28 18.37 14.13 15.66
N ARG A 29 18.81 12.96 16.12
CA ARG A 29 18.12 11.68 15.84
C ARG A 29 16.71 11.63 16.41
N ALA A 30 16.52 12.07 17.65
CA ALA A 30 15.20 12.09 18.28
C ALA A 30 14.24 13.07 17.58
N ALA A 31 14.71 14.27 17.22
CA ALA A 31 13.92 15.26 16.50
C ALA A 31 13.53 14.75 15.09
N ARG A 32 14.49 14.16 14.36
CA ARG A 32 14.21 13.53 13.05
C ARG A 32 13.21 12.40 13.17
N LEU A 33 13.34 11.54 14.19
CA LEU A 33 12.40 10.46 14.44
C LEU A 33 10.98 11.00 14.65
N LEU A 34 10.81 12.02 15.49
CA LEU A 34 9.50 12.62 15.76
C LEU A 34 8.91 13.31 14.52
N CYS A 35 9.68 14.15 13.82
CA CYS A 35 9.19 14.91 12.67
C CYS A 35 8.91 14.01 11.46
N ILE A 36 9.81 13.08 11.14
CA ILE A 36 9.66 12.18 9.99
C ILE A 36 8.55 11.19 10.26
N ASN A 37 8.55 10.52 11.42
CA ASN A 37 7.51 9.55 11.75
C ASN A 37 6.15 10.24 11.86
N GLY A 38 6.07 11.39 12.55
CA GLY A 38 4.84 12.16 12.66
C GLY A 38 4.31 12.62 11.29
N GLY A 39 5.17 13.18 10.45
CA GLY A 39 4.80 13.64 9.10
C GLY A 39 4.36 12.50 8.19
N VAL A 40 5.05 11.36 8.23
CA VAL A 40 4.72 10.17 7.45
C VAL A 40 3.43 9.54 7.94
N THR A 41 3.25 9.35 9.25
CA THR A 41 2.00 8.84 9.83
C THR A 41 0.81 9.74 9.46
N LEU A 42 0.96 11.06 9.57
CA LEU A 42 -0.09 12.01 9.22
C LEU A 42 -0.40 11.97 7.71
N GLY A 43 0.64 11.99 6.87
CA GLY A 43 0.48 11.91 5.42
C GLY A 43 -0.20 10.63 4.97
N LEU A 44 0.19 9.47 5.52
CA LEU A 44 -0.46 8.21 5.18
C LEU A 44 -1.89 8.12 5.72
N LEU A 45 -2.21 8.74 6.86
CA LEU A 45 -3.60 8.85 7.35
C LEU A 45 -4.48 9.60 6.36
N PHE A 46 -3.99 10.71 5.80
CA PHE A 46 -4.72 11.48 4.80
C PHE A 46 -4.84 10.76 3.45
N VAL A 47 -3.90 9.87 3.11
CA VAL A 47 -3.93 9.09 1.86
C VAL A 47 -4.80 7.84 1.99
N SER A 48 -4.79 7.17 3.14
CA SER A 48 -5.61 5.98 3.40
C SER A 48 -7.09 6.30 3.55
N SER A 49 -7.43 7.43 4.18
CA SER A 49 -8.82 7.83 4.44
C SER A 49 -9.67 7.92 3.16
N PRO A 50 -9.26 8.65 2.11
CA PRO A 50 -9.98 8.67 0.85
C PRO A 50 -9.92 7.33 0.12
N LEU A 51 -8.83 6.57 0.22
CA LEU A 51 -8.73 5.22 -0.38
C LEU A 51 -9.77 4.26 0.21
N ALA A 52 -9.93 4.28 1.53
CA ALA A 52 -10.93 3.50 2.24
C ALA A 52 -12.34 3.94 1.82
N LEU A 53 -12.63 5.25 1.81
CA LEU A 53 -13.91 5.80 1.36
C LEU A 53 -14.24 5.40 -0.08
N PHE A 54 -13.30 5.51 -1.03
CA PHE A 54 -13.51 5.08 -2.41
C PHE A 54 -13.83 3.58 -2.51
N SER A 55 -13.14 2.76 -1.72
CA SER A 55 -13.41 1.32 -1.68
C SER A 55 -14.80 1.02 -1.12
N PHE A 56 -15.26 1.78 -0.12
CA PHE A 56 -16.57 1.59 0.49
C PHE A 56 -17.72 2.08 -0.36
N VAL A 57 -17.58 3.28 -0.92
CA VAL A 57 -18.60 3.88 -1.78
C VAL A 57 -18.83 3.00 -3.00
N ASN A 58 -17.80 2.36 -3.55
CA ASN A 58 -17.96 1.43 -4.66
C ASN A 58 -18.69 0.13 -4.26
N ASP A 59 -18.37 -0.44 -3.10
CA ASP A 59 -19.03 -1.66 -2.58
C ASP A 59 -20.51 -1.39 -2.21
N VAL A 60 -20.77 -0.24 -1.60
CA VAL A 60 -22.10 0.20 -1.20
C VAL A 60 -22.92 0.65 -2.40
N ALA A 61 -22.36 1.36 -3.37
CA ALA A 61 -23.06 1.71 -4.60
C ALA A 61 -23.53 0.45 -5.34
N ARG A 62 -22.70 -0.60 -5.42
CA ARG A 62 -23.07 -1.89 -6.00
C ARG A 62 -24.17 -2.63 -5.26
N THR A 63 -24.26 -2.48 -3.94
CA THR A 63 -25.30 -3.13 -3.11
C THR A 63 -26.55 -2.28 -2.93
N LEU A 64 -26.49 -0.96 -3.11
CA LEU A 64 -27.62 -0.05 -2.96
C LEU A 64 -28.43 0.17 -4.23
N ASN A 65 -27.78 0.25 -5.39
CA ASN A 65 -28.40 0.70 -6.63
C ASN A 65 -27.92 -0.12 -7.84
N PRO A 66 -28.59 -1.23 -8.18
CA PRO A 66 -28.43 -1.84 -9.49
C PRO A 66 -29.05 -1.00 -10.64
N GLU A 67 -29.85 0.04 -10.36
CA GLU A 67 -30.69 0.75 -11.36
C GLU A 67 -30.68 2.30 -11.27
N MET A 68 -29.58 2.97 -10.92
CA MET A 68 -29.52 4.46 -11.01
C MET A 68 -28.59 4.95 -12.13
N ASP A 69 -29.23 5.21 -13.27
CA ASP A 69 -28.95 5.88 -14.57
C ASP A 69 -27.60 6.58 -14.85
N SER A 70 -26.75 6.90 -13.88
CA SER A 70 -25.36 7.32 -14.18
C SER A 70 -24.47 6.13 -14.59
N TRP A 71 -24.87 4.92 -14.21
CA TRP A 71 -24.22 3.68 -14.59
C TRP A 71 -24.63 3.23 -16.00
N ASP A 72 -25.82 3.54 -16.49
CA ASP A 72 -26.30 3.08 -17.79
C ASP A 72 -25.64 3.78 -18.99
N GLU A 73 -25.37 5.08 -18.92
CA GLU A 73 -24.57 5.78 -19.96
C GLU A 73 -23.13 5.28 -20.00
N TRP A 74 -22.59 4.92 -18.84
CA TRP A 74 -21.22 4.43 -18.69
C TRP A 74 -21.09 2.93 -19.04
N VAL A 75 -22.11 2.12 -18.72
CA VAL A 75 -22.25 0.72 -19.13
C VAL A 75 -22.49 0.63 -20.62
N ARG A 76 -23.23 1.56 -21.24
CA ARG A 76 -23.34 1.69 -22.71
C ARG A 76 -22.01 2.03 -23.37
N TRP A 77 -21.17 2.87 -22.76
CA TRP A 77 -19.80 3.11 -23.22
C TRP A 77 -18.91 1.86 -23.06
N ALA A 78 -19.02 1.14 -21.94
CA ALA A 78 -18.23 -0.06 -21.64
C ALA A 78 -18.64 -1.29 -22.49
N THR A 79 -19.93 -1.46 -22.77
CA THR A 79 -20.47 -2.52 -23.64
C THR A 79 -20.05 -2.33 -25.10
N GLY A 80 -19.69 -1.09 -25.51
CA GLY A 80 -19.09 -0.80 -26.82
C GLY A 80 -17.70 -1.41 -27.05
N HIS A 81 -17.00 -1.89 -26.01
CA HIS A 81 -15.63 -2.44 -26.09
C HIS A 81 -15.48 -3.90 -25.57
N GLY A 82 -16.58 -4.64 -25.48
CA GLY A 82 -16.56 -6.08 -25.19
C GLY A 82 -16.07 -6.46 -23.78
N TYR A 83 -15.92 -7.78 -23.58
CA TYR A 83 -15.67 -8.49 -22.31
C TYR A 83 -14.52 -7.93 -21.44
N LEU A 84 -13.59 -7.18 -22.05
CA LEU A 84 -12.46 -6.55 -21.36
C LEU A 84 -12.87 -5.36 -20.49
N ALA A 85 -13.91 -4.61 -20.85
CA ALA A 85 -14.32 -3.45 -20.08
C ALA A 85 -14.83 -3.84 -18.68
N GLY A 86 -15.67 -4.89 -18.60
CA GLY A 86 -16.16 -5.41 -17.31
C GLY A 86 -15.03 -5.96 -16.42
N PHE A 87 -14.03 -6.61 -17.01
CA PHE A 87 -12.86 -7.10 -16.27
C PHE A 87 -12.02 -5.94 -15.72
N ILE A 88 -11.72 -4.93 -16.54
CA ILE A 88 -10.95 -3.76 -16.11
C ILE A 88 -11.70 -3.01 -15.01
N PHE A 89 -13.02 -2.82 -15.11
CA PHE A 89 -13.74 -2.03 -14.11
C PHE A 89 -13.97 -2.75 -12.77
N GLN A 90 -14.08 -4.07 -12.77
CA GLN A 90 -14.20 -4.83 -11.53
C GLN A 90 -12.83 -5.02 -10.85
N PHE A 91 -11.78 -5.26 -11.64
CA PHE A 91 -10.46 -5.61 -11.12
C PHE A 91 -9.54 -4.40 -10.94
N LEU A 92 -9.58 -3.37 -11.80
CA LEU A 92 -8.62 -2.26 -11.76
C LEU A 92 -8.72 -1.43 -10.46
N PRO A 93 -9.91 -1.04 -9.96
CA PRO A 93 -10.00 -0.28 -8.70
C PRO A 93 -9.52 -1.12 -7.52
N ASN A 94 -9.90 -2.40 -7.47
CA ASN A 94 -9.48 -3.33 -6.44
C ASN A 94 -7.96 -3.60 -6.50
N LEU A 95 -7.41 -3.78 -7.70
CA LEU A 95 -5.98 -3.95 -7.94
C LEU A 95 -5.21 -2.69 -7.55
N LEU A 96 -5.74 -1.50 -7.84
CA LEU A 96 -5.11 -0.23 -7.52
C LEU A 96 -5.09 0.01 -6.01
N VAL A 97 -6.19 -0.30 -5.31
CA VAL A 97 -6.25 -0.29 -3.84
C VAL A 97 -5.25 -1.29 -3.25
N VAL A 98 -5.22 -2.54 -3.73
CA VAL A 98 -4.26 -3.57 -3.29
C VAL A 98 -2.82 -3.12 -3.56
N LEU A 99 -2.52 -2.58 -4.74
CA LEU A 99 -1.19 -2.11 -5.09
C LEU A 99 -0.77 -0.92 -4.20
N MET A 100 -1.67 0.02 -3.94
CA MET A 100 -1.39 1.13 -3.02
C MET A 100 -1.12 0.63 -1.61
N ILE A 101 -1.91 -0.33 -1.13
CA ILE A 101 -1.78 -0.89 0.22
C ILE A 101 -0.50 -1.68 0.39
N TYR A 102 -0.18 -2.60 -0.52
CA TYR A 102 0.91 -3.55 -0.35
C TYR A 102 2.23 -3.11 -0.98
N VAL A 103 2.24 -2.09 -1.84
CA VAL A 103 3.47 -1.63 -2.51
C VAL A 103 3.84 -0.22 -2.09
N LEU A 104 2.91 0.75 -2.20
CA LEU A 104 3.23 2.15 -1.94
C LEU A 104 3.55 2.39 -0.45
N ILE A 105 2.73 1.85 0.45
CA ILE A 105 2.89 2.01 1.91
C ILE A 105 4.25 1.51 2.41
N PRO A 106 4.67 0.26 2.15
CA PRO A 106 5.97 -0.21 2.61
C PRO A 106 7.14 0.54 1.95
N LEU A 107 7.01 1.00 0.69
CA LEU A 107 8.03 1.84 0.05
C LEU A 107 8.21 3.19 0.72
N VAL A 108 7.12 3.87 1.04
CA VAL A 108 7.16 5.16 1.74
C VAL A 108 7.72 4.97 3.16
N MET A 109 7.31 3.91 3.85
CA MET A 109 7.78 3.61 5.21
C MET A 109 9.26 3.20 5.24
N GLU A 110 9.73 2.46 4.24
CA GLU A 110 11.15 2.16 4.06
C GLU A 110 11.95 3.44 3.84
N ARG A 111 11.44 4.34 2.98
CA ARG A 111 12.11 5.61 2.69
C ARG A 111 12.14 6.54 3.90
N ALA A 112 11.07 6.56 4.68
CA ALA A 112 10.99 7.24 5.97
C ALA A 112 12.02 6.68 6.96
N THR A 113 12.12 5.36 7.08
CA THR A 113 13.06 4.71 8.02
C THR A 113 14.51 4.96 7.61
N ARG A 114 14.83 5.04 6.32
CA ARG A 114 16.16 5.45 5.85
C ARG A 114 16.46 6.92 6.21
N ALA A 115 15.46 7.80 6.19
CA ALA A 115 15.62 9.21 6.54
C ALA A 115 15.84 9.44 8.05
N GLU A 116 15.46 8.49 8.91
CA GLU A 116 15.67 8.55 10.37
C GLU A 116 17.10 8.31 10.84
N LYS A 117 17.99 7.83 9.95
CA LYS A 117 19.43 7.63 10.20
C LYS A 117 19.73 6.74 11.42
N HIS A 118 19.19 5.53 11.44
CA HIS A 118 19.51 4.50 12.43
C HIS A 118 20.98 4.08 12.37
N LEU A 119 21.59 3.82 13.53
CA LEU A 119 22.97 3.34 13.67
C LEU A 119 23.15 1.89 13.20
N THR A 120 22.11 1.07 13.39
CA THR A 120 22.17 -0.37 13.14
C THR A 120 21.07 -0.81 12.18
N ARG A 121 21.40 -1.76 11.31
CA ARG A 121 20.45 -2.31 10.34
C ARG A 121 19.32 -3.08 11.02
N SER A 122 19.63 -3.80 12.11
CA SER A 122 18.65 -4.51 12.92
C SER A 122 17.69 -3.56 13.65
N GLY A 123 18.20 -2.42 14.15
CA GLY A 123 17.38 -1.38 14.76
C GLY A 123 16.43 -0.72 13.77
N ALA A 124 16.95 -0.38 12.58
CA ALA A 124 16.14 0.16 11.48
C ALA A 124 15.00 -0.79 11.10
N LEU A 125 15.31 -2.08 10.91
CA LEU A 125 14.32 -3.09 10.53
C LEU A 125 13.27 -3.29 11.62
N ARG A 126 13.67 -3.38 12.89
CA ARG A 126 12.73 -3.54 14.01
C ARG A 126 11.78 -2.34 14.13
N SER A 127 12.31 -1.13 13.94
CA SER A 127 11.51 0.09 13.96
C SER A 127 10.53 0.14 12.78
N LEU A 128 11.00 -0.23 11.58
CA LEU A 128 10.17 -0.34 10.38
C LEU A 128 8.99 -1.28 10.59
N VAL A 129 9.26 -2.53 11.00
CA VAL A 129 8.24 -3.56 11.22
C VAL A 129 7.23 -3.13 12.28
N SER A 130 7.70 -2.52 13.38
CA SER A 130 6.80 -2.07 14.44
C SER A 130 5.88 -0.93 13.99
N LYS A 131 6.39 0.02 13.18
CA LYS A 131 5.59 1.12 12.63
C LYS A 131 4.61 0.63 11.60
N GLU A 132 5.05 -0.26 10.73
CA GLU A 132 4.21 -0.91 9.72
C GLU A 132 3.06 -1.67 10.39
N PHE A 133 3.35 -2.45 11.43
CA PHE A 133 2.33 -3.15 12.23
C PHE A 133 1.28 -2.19 12.81
N TRP A 134 1.72 -1.14 13.52
CA TRP A 134 0.79 -0.17 14.12
C TRP A 134 -0.02 0.59 13.07
N TYR A 135 0.61 0.93 11.96
CA TYR A 135 -0.04 1.60 10.85
C TYR A 135 -1.11 0.71 10.21
N PHE A 136 -0.80 -0.55 9.89
CA PHE A 136 -1.77 -1.49 9.33
C PHE A 136 -2.93 -1.74 10.30
N LEU A 137 -2.63 -1.91 11.59
CA LEU A 137 -3.64 -2.15 12.62
C LEU A 137 -4.63 -0.98 12.74
N VAL A 138 -4.13 0.24 12.93
CA VAL A 138 -4.99 1.40 13.22
C VAL A 138 -5.63 1.93 11.94
N ASN A 139 -4.84 2.12 10.90
CA ASN A 139 -5.26 2.87 9.72
C ASN A 139 -5.93 1.99 8.66
N LEU A 140 -5.53 0.72 8.54
CA LEU A 140 -6.12 -0.19 7.55
C LEU A 140 -7.09 -1.20 8.14
N LEU A 141 -6.91 -1.67 9.36
CA LEU A 141 -7.80 -2.68 9.93
C LEU A 141 -8.94 -2.00 10.70
N LEU A 142 -8.61 -1.10 11.63
CA LEU A 142 -9.61 -0.42 12.46
C LEU A 142 -10.47 0.54 11.65
N LEU A 143 -9.83 1.45 10.90
CA LEU A 143 -10.50 2.42 10.04
C LEU A 143 -11.31 1.74 8.94
N LEU A 144 -10.84 0.60 8.41
CA LEU A 144 -11.59 -0.13 7.40
C LEU A 144 -12.86 -0.78 7.98
N ALA A 145 -12.72 -1.47 9.11
CA ALA A 145 -13.82 -2.13 9.79
C ALA A 145 -14.87 -1.13 10.28
N PHE A 146 -14.41 -0.05 10.94
CA PHE A 146 -15.29 1.00 11.45
C PHE A 146 -15.96 1.78 10.32
N GLY A 147 -15.22 2.09 9.25
CA GLY A 147 -15.76 2.76 8.07
C GLY A 147 -16.85 1.94 7.36
N LYS A 148 -16.64 0.62 7.16
CA LYS A 148 -17.67 -0.26 6.58
C LYS A 148 -18.93 -0.29 7.43
N ALA A 149 -18.78 -0.44 8.74
CA ALA A 149 -19.93 -0.56 9.63
C ALA A 149 -20.70 0.74 9.81
N ALA A 150 -19.99 1.87 9.94
CA ALA A 150 -20.61 3.18 9.98
C ALA A 150 -21.40 3.46 8.69
N LEU A 151 -20.85 3.07 7.53
CA LEU A 151 -21.52 3.26 6.25
C LEU A 151 -22.71 2.31 6.06
N SER A 152 -22.57 1.02 6.39
CA SER A 152 -23.68 0.07 6.30
C SER A 152 -24.84 0.46 7.21
N ALA A 153 -24.53 1.00 8.38
CA ALA A 153 -25.53 1.46 9.33
C ALA A 153 -26.24 2.73 8.88
N THR A 154 -25.50 3.73 8.40
CA THR A 154 -26.09 4.96 7.85
C THR A 154 -26.97 4.66 6.63
N VAL A 155 -26.54 3.75 5.76
CA VAL A 155 -27.35 3.23 4.65
C VAL A 155 -28.67 2.60 5.13
N GLN A 156 -28.60 1.72 6.13
CA GLN A 156 -29.79 1.06 6.68
C GLN A 156 -30.71 2.07 7.37
N GLN A 157 -30.14 3.05 8.07
CA GLN A 157 -30.90 4.13 8.69
C GLN A 157 -31.59 5.01 7.65
N VAL A 158 -30.91 5.41 6.57
CA VAL A 158 -31.54 6.16 5.46
C VAL A 158 -32.69 5.35 4.84
N ARG A 159 -32.50 4.05 4.59
CA ARG A 159 -33.54 3.18 4.02
C ARG A 159 -34.75 2.99 4.94
N GLN A 160 -34.53 2.83 6.24
CA GLN A 160 -35.62 2.55 7.20
C GLN A 160 -36.31 3.82 7.72
N CYS A 161 -35.58 4.93 7.89
CA CYS A 161 -36.13 6.21 8.34
C CYS A 161 -36.85 6.99 7.23
N GLN A 162 -36.53 6.76 5.95
CA GLN A 162 -37.29 7.39 4.86
C GLN A 162 -38.77 6.99 4.83
N TRP A 163 -39.18 5.93 5.55
CA TRP A 163 -40.52 5.36 5.46
C TRP A 163 -41.36 5.34 6.75
N LYS A 164 -40.85 5.84 7.90
CA LYS A 164 -41.63 5.92 9.17
C LYS A 164 -41.38 7.21 9.95
N VAL A 165 -42.47 7.82 10.45
CA VAL A 165 -42.58 9.18 11.02
C VAL A 165 -42.32 9.24 12.55
N GLU A 166 -42.11 8.11 13.23
CA GLU A 166 -41.84 8.12 14.69
C GLU A 166 -40.32 8.18 14.98
N ALA A 167 -39.87 9.31 15.52
CA ALA A 167 -38.45 9.68 15.68
C ALA A 167 -37.74 8.96 16.85
N ASP A 168 -38.44 8.62 17.94
CA ASP A 168 -37.77 8.31 19.21
C ASP A 168 -37.41 6.81 19.40
N ALA A 169 -38.04 5.91 18.64
CA ALA A 169 -37.77 4.46 18.73
C ALA A 169 -36.62 3.98 17.82
N CYS A 170 -36.11 4.85 16.95
CA CYS A 170 -35.09 4.50 15.96
C CYS A 170 -33.67 4.54 16.55
N GLU A 171 -33.38 5.51 17.42
CA GLU A 171 -32.02 5.80 17.90
C GLU A 171 -31.47 4.70 18.83
N GLN A 172 -32.28 4.18 19.75
CA GLN A 172 -31.87 3.09 20.65
C GLN A 172 -31.73 1.75 19.93
N ARG A 173 -32.57 1.49 18.91
CA ARG A 173 -32.51 0.24 18.12
C ARG A 173 -31.35 0.27 17.13
N PHE A 174 -30.98 1.46 16.64
CA PHE A 174 -29.79 1.68 15.83
C PHE A 174 -28.53 1.26 16.56
N LEU A 175 -28.29 1.72 17.80
CA LEU A 175 -27.07 1.36 18.55
C LEU A 175 -26.95 -0.15 18.83
N SER A 176 -28.07 -0.83 19.07
CA SER A 176 -28.11 -2.29 19.25
C SER A 176 -27.80 -3.05 17.94
N ILE A 177 -28.46 -2.67 16.83
CA ILE A 177 -28.22 -3.30 15.52
C ILE A 177 -26.82 -2.96 15.00
N LEU A 178 -26.33 -1.75 15.29
CA LEU A 178 -24.96 -1.31 15.02
C LEU A 178 -23.96 -2.21 15.74
N GLY A 179 -24.16 -2.46 17.03
CA GLY A 179 -23.27 -3.29 17.83
C GLY A 179 -23.16 -4.72 17.30
N ASP A 180 -24.30 -5.38 17.07
CA ASP A 180 -24.34 -6.77 16.64
C ASP A 180 -23.85 -6.94 15.19
N SER A 181 -24.25 -6.04 14.29
CA SER A 181 -23.80 -6.05 12.89
C SER A 181 -22.34 -5.64 12.77
N PHE A 182 -21.88 -4.68 13.58
CA PHE A 182 -20.47 -4.26 13.60
C PHE A 182 -19.57 -5.40 14.02
N VAL A 183 -19.91 -6.12 15.10
CA VAL A 183 -19.09 -7.24 15.57
C VAL A 183 -19.05 -8.34 14.51
N ALA A 184 -20.19 -8.73 13.96
CA ALA A 184 -20.25 -9.81 12.97
C ALA A 184 -19.56 -9.44 11.64
N THR A 185 -19.84 -8.25 11.08
CA THR A 185 -19.25 -7.79 9.82
C THR A 185 -17.76 -7.48 9.96
N SER A 186 -17.34 -6.87 11.07
CA SER A 186 -15.93 -6.62 11.33
C SER A 186 -15.16 -7.92 11.55
N ALA A 187 -15.73 -8.88 12.30
CA ALA A 187 -15.10 -10.19 12.50
C ALA A 187 -14.92 -10.94 11.18
N MET A 188 -15.95 -11.00 10.33
CA MET A 188 -15.83 -11.63 9.00
C MET A 188 -14.82 -10.93 8.11
N SER A 189 -14.82 -9.59 8.09
CA SER A 189 -13.88 -8.81 7.27
C SER A 189 -12.43 -8.99 7.75
N ILE A 190 -12.20 -8.99 9.06
CA ILE A 190 -10.87 -9.22 9.64
C ILE A 190 -10.41 -10.65 9.36
N CYS A 191 -11.29 -11.64 9.52
CA CYS A 191 -10.96 -13.04 9.27
C CYS A 191 -10.60 -13.26 7.78
N GLY A 192 -11.41 -12.72 6.85
CA GLY A 192 -11.12 -12.77 5.42
C GLY A 192 -9.81 -12.06 5.05
N PHE A 193 -9.54 -10.90 5.66
CA PHE A 193 -8.28 -10.19 5.47
C PHE A 193 -7.07 -10.98 6.00
N LEU A 194 -7.17 -11.58 7.19
CA LEU A 194 -6.10 -12.39 7.79
C LEU A 194 -5.80 -13.63 6.94
N VAL A 195 -6.83 -14.35 6.49
CA VAL A 195 -6.68 -15.50 5.60
C VAL A 195 -6.00 -15.06 4.31
N THR A 196 -6.44 -13.95 3.70
CA THR A 196 -5.85 -13.40 2.48
C THR A 196 -4.37 -13.04 2.68
N CYS A 197 -4.01 -12.35 3.76
CA CYS A 197 -2.62 -11.99 4.08
C CYS A 197 -1.75 -13.23 4.32
N SER A 198 -2.26 -14.21 5.07
CA SER A 198 -1.54 -15.45 5.39
C SER A 198 -1.35 -16.38 4.18
N THR A 199 -2.17 -16.25 3.14
CA THR A 199 -2.10 -17.11 1.95
C THR A 199 -1.38 -16.42 0.79
N LEU A 200 -1.73 -15.16 0.48
CA LEU A 200 -1.12 -14.42 -0.63
C LEU A 200 0.34 -14.05 -0.35
N GLY A 201 0.69 -13.68 0.89
CA GLY A 201 2.06 -13.30 1.24
C GLY A 201 3.06 -14.43 0.97
N PRO A 202 2.89 -15.60 1.61
CA PRO A 202 3.75 -16.76 1.35
C PRO A 202 3.68 -17.25 -0.10
N ALA A 203 2.51 -17.21 -0.73
CA ALA A 203 2.38 -17.61 -2.14
C ALA A 203 3.21 -16.72 -3.09
N TRP A 204 3.26 -15.40 -2.85
CA TRP A 204 4.09 -14.48 -3.64
C TRP A 204 5.58 -14.66 -3.41
N GLU A 205 5.99 -14.91 -2.17
CA GLU A 205 7.38 -15.23 -1.83
C GLU A 205 7.84 -16.55 -2.47
N LEU A 206 6.99 -17.59 -2.45
CA LEU A 206 7.24 -18.87 -3.12
C LEU A 206 7.42 -18.72 -4.64
N LEU A 207 6.64 -17.84 -5.27
CA LEU A 207 6.78 -17.53 -6.69
C LEU A 207 8.03 -16.70 -6.99
N ALA A 208 8.68 -16.13 -5.96
CA ALA A 208 9.80 -15.21 -6.07
C ALA A 208 9.59 -14.14 -7.16
N PHE A 209 8.33 -13.71 -7.36
CA PHE A 209 7.87 -13.05 -8.59
C PHE A 209 8.67 -11.78 -8.86
N PHE A 210 8.92 -10.97 -7.83
CA PHE A 210 9.72 -9.76 -7.94
C PHE A 210 11.18 -10.03 -8.33
N SER A 211 11.78 -11.11 -7.82
CA SER A 211 13.15 -11.50 -8.18
C SER A 211 13.23 -11.98 -9.65
N TRP A 212 12.21 -12.71 -10.10
CA TRP A 212 12.10 -13.19 -11.47
C TRP A 212 11.89 -12.04 -12.46
N VAL A 213 10.99 -11.11 -12.15
CA VAL A 213 10.78 -9.89 -12.95
C VAL A 213 12.06 -9.06 -13.00
N GLY A 214 12.69 -8.81 -11.85
CA GLY A 214 13.92 -8.02 -11.76
C GLY A 214 15.09 -8.62 -12.55
N THR A 215 15.29 -9.94 -12.45
CA THR A 215 16.32 -10.64 -13.23
C THR A 215 16.00 -10.65 -14.72
N THR A 216 14.74 -10.80 -15.11
CA THR A 216 14.31 -10.77 -16.51
C THR A 216 14.51 -9.40 -17.15
N VAL A 217 14.15 -8.31 -16.44
CA VAL A 217 14.39 -6.94 -16.89
C VAL A 217 15.89 -6.67 -17.02
N LYS A 218 16.71 -7.06 -16.03
CA LYS A 218 18.17 -6.94 -16.10
C LYS A 218 18.76 -7.71 -17.27
N ARG A 219 18.29 -8.93 -17.54
CA ARG A 219 18.69 -9.75 -18.70
C ARG A 219 18.32 -9.07 -20.02
N ARG A 220 17.11 -8.52 -20.15
CA ARG A 220 16.67 -7.77 -21.35
C ARG A 220 17.48 -6.50 -21.55
N ALA A 221 17.75 -5.74 -20.50
CA ALA A 221 18.58 -4.54 -20.56
C ALA A 221 20.04 -4.86 -20.95
N ALA A 222 20.61 -5.94 -20.40
CA ALA A 222 21.94 -6.42 -20.76
C ALA A 222 22.01 -6.89 -22.22
N ALA A 223 21.00 -7.64 -22.69
CA ALA A 223 20.89 -8.08 -24.08
C ALA A 223 20.75 -6.89 -25.05
N ALA A 224 19.96 -5.87 -24.70
CA ALA A 224 19.83 -4.64 -25.49
C ALA A 224 21.16 -3.87 -25.57
N LYS A 225 21.91 -3.77 -24.45
CA LYS A 225 23.23 -3.14 -24.41
C LYS A 225 24.28 -3.92 -25.22
N ALA A 226 24.24 -5.25 -25.19
CA ALA A 226 25.10 -6.11 -26.00
C ALA A 226 24.81 -5.97 -27.50
N ARG A 227 23.53 -5.93 -27.91
CA ARG A 227 23.12 -5.68 -29.30
C ARG A 227 23.62 -4.33 -29.81
N ARG A 228 23.53 -3.26 -29.00
CA ARG A 228 24.07 -1.93 -29.34
C ARG A 228 25.59 -1.94 -29.51
N ARG A 229 26.33 -2.64 -28.63
CA ARG A 229 27.79 -2.81 -28.76
C ARG A 229 28.20 -3.57 -30.03
N ASN A 230 27.52 -4.67 -30.36
CA ASN A 230 27.80 -5.43 -31.58
C ASN A 230 27.47 -4.65 -32.85
N ALA A 231 26.37 -3.87 -32.86
CA ALA A 231 26.03 -3.00 -33.98
C ALA A 231 27.07 -1.88 -34.19
N ALA A 232 27.60 -1.30 -33.11
CA ALA A 232 28.69 -0.31 -33.19
C ALA A 232 29.99 -0.93 -33.72
N ARG A 233 30.34 -2.15 -33.27
CA ARG A 233 31.53 -2.88 -33.75
C ARG A 233 31.43 -3.26 -35.23
N ASN A 234 30.28 -3.72 -35.71
CA ASN A 234 30.10 -4.05 -37.13
C ASN A 234 30.13 -2.81 -38.04
N ARG A 235 29.67 -1.64 -37.58
CA ARG A 235 29.81 -0.38 -38.35
C ARG A 235 31.27 0.09 -38.44
N GLY A 236 32.08 -0.13 -37.41
CA GLY A 236 33.51 0.19 -37.43
C GLY A 236 34.34 -0.74 -38.33
N SER A 237 33.95 -2.01 -38.47
CA SER A 237 34.70 -2.99 -39.27
C SER A 237 34.32 -3.02 -40.76
N GLY A 238 33.19 -2.43 -41.15
CA GLY A 238 32.73 -2.37 -42.55
C GLY A 238 33.27 -1.18 -43.35
N GLY A 239 34.09 -0.30 -42.75
CA GLY A 239 34.62 0.92 -43.37
C GLY A 239 35.99 0.77 -44.06
N ASP A 240 36.67 -0.36 -43.92
CA ASP A 240 38.09 -0.51 -44.32
C ASP A 240 38.31 -1.45 -45.53
N GLY A 241 37.25 -1.72 -46.31
CA GLY A 241 37.24 -2.70 -47.40
C GLY A 241 37.03 -2.16 -48.81
N GLY A 242 37.32 -0.88 -49.08
CA GLY A 242 37.06 -0.28 -50.39
C GLY A 242 38.09 0.77 -50.79
N GLY A 243 39.26 0.34 -51.28
CA GLY A 243 40.27 1.27 -51.78
C GLY A 243 41.61 0.63 -52.16
N GLY A 244 41.59 -0.44 -52.96
CA GLY A 244 42.80 -1.11 -53.44
C GLY A 244 42.64 -1.53 -54.90
N GLY A 245 42.52 -0.56 -55.79
CA GLY A 245 42.42 -0.78 -57.23
C GLY A 245 43.06 0.39 -57.97
N ARG A 246 44.37 0.30 -58.17
CA ARG A 246 45.13 0.88 -59.28
C ARG A 246 46.55 0.34 -59.27
#